data_AF-A0A2M8HFH2-F1
#
_entry.id   AF-A0A2M8HFH2-F1
#
_cell.length_a   1.000
_cell.length_b   1.000
_cell.length_c   1.000
_cell.angle_alpha   90.00
_cell.angle_beta   90.00
_cell.angle_gamma   90.00
#
_symmetry.space_group_name_H-M   'P 1'
#
loop_
_entity.id
_entity.type
_entity.pdbx_description
1 polymer ?
#
loop_
_entity_poly.entity_id
_entity_poly.type
_entity_poly.pdbx_seq_one_letter_code
_entity_poly.pdbx_strand_id
1 'polypeptide(L)'
;MHKPIKIQVNTDSVTKNKLENRKSYNFILNNRSYNLSINTNIISTRFGVQNIPDQILDLNGIVNIIHLINRFIQSRQRKIPNFMIEISFPVKDLEFWNRAEIKLKLEELVGFFTDIIWKFRFILDQSKPTNPNPRLIFNLQDELELCFWSGGLDSYAGLLNRVNQFPKKKFILASFESQNLNKKIQRKLFENIKQLYPNVEERIFIHNTLGHKNSNEYPYARTRGLFFLISGLSLA
;
A
#
# COMPACT_ATOMS: atom_id res chain seq x y z
N MET A 1 -8.34 28.94 13.67
CA MET A 1 -7.62 28.27 12.56
C MET A 1 -6.53 27.39 13.16
N HIS A 2 -6.63 26.07 13.08
CA HIS A 2 -5.54 25.18 13.48
C HIS A 2 -4.43 25.22 12.44
N LYS A 3 -3.16 25.27 12.87
CA LYS A 3 -2.01 25.23 11.95
C LYS A 3 -1.99 23.88 11.21
N PRO A 4 -1.69 23.86 9.89
CA PRO A 4 -1.59 22.61 9.15
C PRO A 4 -0.47 21.74 9.72
N ILE A 5 -0.72 20.43 9.75
CA ILE A 5 0.29 19.43 10.04
C ILE A 5 1.17 19.32 8.81
N LYS A 6 2.44 19.71 8.92
CA LYS A 6 3.40 19.62 7.83
C LYS A 6 4.18 18.32 7.93
N ILE A 7 4.10 17.53 6.88
CA ILE A 7 4.76 16.24 6.71
C ILE A 7 5.74 16.43 5.55
N GLN A 8 7.02 16.40 5.85
CA GLN A 8 8.04 16.30 4.81
C GLN A 8 8.42 14.84 4.66
N VAL A 9 8.30 14.28 3.47
CA VAL A 9 8.77 12.93 3.16
C VAL A 9 10.14 13.04 2.50
N ASN A 10 11.19 12.69 3.24
CA ASN A 10 12.54 12.57 2.70
C ASN A 10 12.83 11.11 2.35
N THR A 11 13.39 10.87 1.17
CA THR A 11 13.93 9.57 0.76
C THR A 11 15.32 9.38 1.35
N ASP A 12 15.41 8.98 2.61
CA ASP A 12 16.69 8.64 3.22
C ASP A 12 16.94 7.14 3.14
N SER A 13 17.95 6.76 2.37
CA SER A 13 18.59 5.45 2.34
C SER A 13 17.69 4.24 1.99
N VAL A 14 17.95 3.66 0.83
CA VAL A 14 17.58 2.26 0.53
C VAL A 14 18.42 1.38 1.47
N THR A 15 17.81 0.82 2.51
CA THR A 15 18.44 -0.27 3.25
C THR A 15 18.45 -1.48 2.33
N LYS A 16 19.61 -1.80 1.76
CA LYS A 16 19.84 -3.02 0.97
C LYS A 16 19.76 -4.25 1.87
N ASN A 17 18.54 -4.62 2.28
CA ASN A 17 18.29 -5.99 2.72
C ASN A 17 17.96 -6.81 1.49
N LYS A 18 18.74 -7.87 1.23
CA LYS A 18 18.78 -8.73 0.01
C LYS A 18 17.44 -9.40 -0.40
N LEU A 19 16.33 -9.07 0.25
CA LEU A 19 15.03 -9.73 0.11
C LEU A 19 13.88 -8.74 -0.20
N GLU A 20 13.99 -7.45 0.11
CA GLU A 20 12.92 -6.47 -0.11
C GLU A 20 13.51 -5.07 -0.36
N ASN A 21 13.28 -4.49 -1.54
CA ASN A 21 13.60 -3.08 -1.80
C ASN A 21 12.65 -2.20 -0.99
N ARG A 22 13.01 -1.92 0.26
CA ARG A 22 12.27 -1.01 1.11
C ARG A 22 12.80 0.41 0.91
N LYS A 23 11.89 1.33 0.55
CA LYS A 23 12.15 2.77 0.64
C LYS A 23 11.80 3.21 2.06
N SER A 24 12.75 3.86 2.72
CA SER A 24 12.53 4.47 4.01
C SER A 24 12.20 5.94 3.82
N TYR A 25 11.19 6.39 4.55
CA TYR A 25 10.62 7.72 4.47
C TYR A 25 10.58 8.30 5.87
N ASN A 26 11.30 9.38 6.09
CA ASN A 26 11.20 10.13 7.33
C ASN A 26 10.06 11.12 7.21
N PHE A 27 9.19 11.20 8.23
CA PHE A 27 8.17 12.23 8.34
C PHE A 27 8.17 12.88 9.71
N ILE A 28 7.84 14.17 9.74
CA ILE A 28 7.80 14.94 10.98
C ILE A 28 6.33 15.24 11.31
N LEU A 29 5.93 14.98 12.55
CA LEU A 29 4.62 15.35 13.09
C LEU A 29 4.83 15.96 14.47
N ASN A 30 4.34 17.18 14.71
CA ASN A 30 4.47 17.89 15.99
C ASN A 30 5.92 17.92 16.52
N ASN A 31 6.88 18.28 15.65
CA ASN A 31 8.33 18.30 15.93
C ASN A 31 8.93 16.94 16.35
N ARG A 32 8.23 15.83 16.09
CA ARG A 32 8.76 14.47 16.27
C ARG A 32 8.98 13.82 14.91
N SER A 33 10.16 13.24 14.71
CA SER A 33 10.47 12.49 13.51
C SER A 33 10.01 11.03 13.66
N TYR A 34 9.50 10.48 12.57
CA TYR A 34 9.00 9.12 12.46
C TYR A 34 9.53 8.51 11.18
N ASN A 35 10.01 7.27 11.25
CA ASN A 35 10.47 6.54 10.07
C ASN A 35 9.37 5.58 9.60
N LEU A 36 9.04 5.65 8.32
CA LEU A 36 8.17 4.75 7.59
C LEU A 36 9.04 3.91 6.68
N SER A 37 8.78 2.61 6.61
CA SER A 37 9.43 1.74 5.64
C SER A 37 8.37 1.05 4.80
N ILE A 38 8.40 1.33 3.50
CA ILE A 38 7.43 0.81 2.52
C ILE A 38 8.18 -0.06 1.54
N ASN A 39 7.60 -1.22 1.25
CA ASN A 39 8.08 -2.05 0.15
C ASN A 39 7.44 -1.57 -1.16
N THR A 40 8.12 -0.68 -1.88
CA THR A 40 7.59 -0.06 -3.11
C THR A 40 7.62 -1.00 -4.31
N ASN A 41 8.37 -2.10 -4.23
CA ASN A 41 8.58 -2.99 -5.36
C ASN A 41 7.95 -4.37 -5.12
N ILE A 42 7.07 -4.52 -4.13
CA ILE A 42 6.47 -5.84 -3.85
C ILE A 42 5.72 -6.38 -5.07
N ILE A 43 5.09 -5.48 -5.84
CA ILE A 43 4.35 -5.82 -7.04
C ILE A 43 5.30 -6.29 -8.14
N SER A 44 6.27 -5.45 -8.54
CA SER A 44 7.24 -5.78 -9.59
C SER A 44 8.13 -6.97 -9.24
N THR A 45 8.51 -7.13 -7.96
CA THR A 45 9.38 -8.24 -7.52
C THR A 45 8.63 -9.56 -7.37
N ARG A 46 7.36 -9.58 -6.94
CA ARG A 46 6.61 -10.82 -6.70
C ARG A 46 5.89 -11.33 -7.96
N PHE A 47 5.38 -10.42 -8.78
CA PHE A 47 4.55 -10.75 -9.94
C PHE A 47 5.27 -10.56 -11.27
N GLY A 48 6.55 -10.18 -11.25
CA GLY A 48 7.38 -10.10 -12.45
C GLY A 48 6.91 -9.08 -13.49
N VAL A 49 6.03 -8.15 -13.11
CA VAL A 49 5.54 -7.11 -14.01
C VAL A 49 6.69 -6.15 -14.32
N GLN A 50 7.08 -6.14 -15.59
CA GLN A 50 8.08 -5.23 -16.14
C GLN A 50 7.37 -4.03 -16.77
N ASN A 51 8.08 -2.90 -16.87
CA ASN A 51 7.59 -1.68 -17.55
C ASN A 51 6.32 -1.06 -16.95
N ILE A 52 6.15 -1.12 -15.62
CA ILE A 52 5.10 -0.34 -14.94
C ILE A 52 5.39 1.16 -15.16
N PRO A 53 4.44 1.96 -15.68
CA PRO A 53 4.60 3.39 -15.84
C PRO A 53 5.00 4.08 -14.54
N ASP A 54 5.89 5.06 -14.62
CA ASP A 54 6.39 5.80 -13.45
C ASP A 54 5.24 6.43 -12.64
N GLN A 55 4.17 6.89 -13.31
CA GLN A 55 2.98 7.45 -12.64
C GLN A 55 2.26 6.40 -11.78
N ILE A 56 2.21 5.13 -12.21
CA ILE A 56 1.58 4.07 -11.41
C ILE A 56 2.47 3.72 -10.22
N LEU A 57 3.79 3.68 -10.40
CA LEU A 57 4.74 3.46 -9.30
C LEU A 57 4.68 4.59 -8.26
N ASP A 58 4.63 5.83 -8.72
CA ASP A 58 4.48 7.00 -7.85
C ASP A 58 3.15 6.95 -7.09
N LEU A 59 2.03 6.68 -7.78
CA LEU A 59 0.71 6.58 -7.17
C LEU A 59 0.66 5.49 -6.10
N ASN A 60 1.29 4.35 -6.35
CA ASN A 60 1.43 3.26 -5.38
C ASN A 60 2.19 3.73 -4.14
N GLY A 61 3.33 4.41 -4.33
CA GLY A 61 4.10 5.00 -3.23
C GLY A 61 3.30 6.01 -2.41
N ILE A 62 2.60 6.92 -3.09
CA ILE A 62 1.75 7.96 -2.48
C ILE A 62 0.66 7.33 -1.61
N VAL A 63 -0.12 6.41 -2.17
CA VAL A 63 -1.22 5.74 -1.45
C VAL A 63 -0.73 4.92 -0.27
N ASN A 64 0.44 4.27 -0.38
CA ASN A 64 1.06 3.55 0.73
C ASN A 64 1.41 4.47 1.90
N ILE A 65 2.09 5.60 1.62
CA ILE A 65 2.44 6.57 2.67
C ILE A 65 1.17 7.12 3.32
N ILE A 66 0.19 7.52 2.53
CA ILE A 66 -1.09 8.02 3.03
C ILE A 66 -1.78 6.98 3.89
N HIS A 67 -1.80 5.71 3.48
CA HIS A 67 -2.40 4.64 4.26
C HIS A 67 -1.74 4.52 5.64
N LEU A 68 -0.41 4.55 5.71
CA LEU A 68 0.33 4.49 6.96
C LEU A 68 0.14 5.73 7.83
N ILE A 69 0.26 6.93 7.25
CA ILE A 69 0.06 8.20 7.95
C ILE A 69 -1.37 8.28 8.50
N ASN A 70 -2.36 7.94 7.69
CA ASN A 70 -3.76 7.97 8.13
C ASN A 70 -3.99 7.03 9.31
N ARG A 71 -3.48 5.79 9.26
CA ARG A 71 -3.57 4.85 10.39
C ARG A 71 -2.86 5.36 11.64
N PHE A 72 -1.74 6.06 11.46
CA PHE A 72 -0.93 6.63 12.53
C PHE A 72 -1.58 7.86 13.19
N ILE A 73 -2.26 8.69 12.39
CA ILE A 73 -2.95 9.89 12.87
C ILE A 73 -4.29 9.50 13.50
N GLN A 74 -5.09 8.65 12.86
CA GLN A 74 -6.40 8.23 13.40
C GLN A 74 -6.29 7.53 14.76
N SER A 75 -5.17 6.88 15.06
CA SER A 75 -4.93 6.28 16.38
C SER A 75 -4.59 7.29 17.49
N ARG A 76 -4.19 8.53 17.15
CA ARG A 76 -3.71 9.53 18.11
C ARG A 76 -4.52 10.83 18.14
N GLN A 77 -5.12 11.21 17.02
CA GLN A 77 -5.70 12.53 16.81
C GLN A 77 -7.16 12.48 16.38
N ARG A 78 -7.85 11.37 16.66
CA ARG A 78 -9.28 11.14 16.35
C ARG A 78 -10.24 12.23 16.86
N LYS A 79 -9.78 13.11 17.75
CA LYS A 79 -10.54 14.21 18.37
C LYS A 79 -10.24 15.60 17.79
N ILE A 80 -9.36 15.74 16.81
CA ILE A 80 -9.06 17.04 16.20
C ILE A 80 -9.98 17.22 14.99
N PRO A 81 -11.03 18.04 15.07
CA PRO A 81 -11.82 18.37 13.88
C PRO A 81 -11.01 19.26 12.93
N ASN A 82 -11.14 19.03 11.62
CA ASN A 82 -10.71 19.93 10.56
C ASN A 82 -9.21 20.29 10.55
N PHE A 83 -8.33 19.30 10.62
CA PHE A 83 -6.90 19.52 10.36
C PHE A 83 -6.56 19.20 8.91
N MET A 84 -5.60 19.97 8.37
CA MET A 84 -5.03 19.81 7.04
C MET A 84 -3.64 19.20 7.15
N ILE A 85 -3.30 18.31 6.23
CA ILE A 85 -1.95 17.74 6.09
C ILE A 85 -1.32 18.29 4.81
N GLU A 86 -0.20 18.99 4.97
CA GLU A 86 0.70 19.31 3.85
C GLU A 86 1.76 18.22 3.74
N ILE A 87 1.87 17.54 2.60
CA ILE A 87 2.86 16.50 2.36
C ILE A 87 3.78 16.87 1.21
N SER A 88 5.10 16.90 1.47
CA SER A 88 6.09 16.97 0.39
C SER A 88 6.51 15.56 0.01
N PHE A 89 6.30 15.11 -1.23
CA PHE A 89 6.51 13.73 -1.66
C PHE A 89 7.38 13.65 -2.93
N PRO A 90 8.43 12.79 -2.96
CA PRO A 90 9.27 12.60 -4.12
C PRO A 90 8.62 11.70 -5.17
N VAL A 91 8.56 12.17 -6.42
CA VAL A 91 7.94 11.48 -7.56
C VAL A 91 8.89 11.41 -8.75
N LYS A 92 8.73 10.38 -9.57
CA LYS A 92 9.51 10.16 -10.79
C LYS A 92 9.07 11.08 -11.91
N ASP A 93 7.76 11.24 -12.12
CA ASP A 93 7.20 12.13 -13.15
C ASP A 93 6.69 13.45 -12.55
N LEU A 94 7.63 14.35 -12.25
CA LEU A 94 7.31 15.63 -11.60
C LEU A 94 6.35 16.50 -12.41
N GLU A 95 6.47 16.50 -13.74
CA GLU A 95 5.63 17.31 -14.61
C GLU A 95 4.18 16.84 -14.57
N PHE A 96 3.93 15.53 -14.66
CA PHE A 96 2.59 14.96 -14.56
C PHE A 96 1.92 15.30 -13.22
N TRP A 97 2.63 15.08 -12.11
CA TRP A 97 2.07 15.26 -10.77
C TRP A 97 1.83 16.72 -10.40
N ASN A 98 2.57 17.66 -11.00
CA ASN A 98 2.37 19.09 -10.79
C ASN A 98 1.27 19.71 -11.66
N ARG A 99 0.66 18.96 -12.60
CA ARG A 99 -0.53 19.43 -13.31
C ARG A 99 -1.64 19.70 -12.29
N ALA A 100 -2.26 20.88 -12.40
CA ALA A 100 -3.25 21.34 -11.44
C ALA A 100 -4.43 20.35 -11.34
N GLU A 101 -4.93 19.84 -12.46
CA GLU A 101 -6.05 18.89 -12.46
C GLU A 101 -5.70 17.54 -11.82
N ILE A 102 -4.48 17.03 -12.02
CA ILE A 102 -4.04 15.74 -11.46
C ILE A 102 -3.90 15.88 -9.95
N LYS A 103 -3.25 16.95 -9.51
CA LYS A 103 -3.03 17.23 -8.10
C LYS A 103 -4.35 17.40 -7.34
N LEU A 104 -5.29 18.19 -7.88
CA LEU A 104 -6.60 18.40 -7.26
C LEU A 104 -7.39 17.09 -7.14
N LYS A 105 -7.44 16.29 -8.21
CA LYS A 105 -8.11 14.97 -8.19
C LYS A 105 -7.49 14.03 -7.16
N LEU A 106 -6.16 14.03 -7.02
CA LEU A 106 -5.49 13.24 -6.00
C LEU A 106 -5.84 13.71 -4.58
N GLU A 107 -5.85 15.03 -4.34
CA GLU A 107 -6.24 15.62 -3.06
C GLU A 107 -7.67 15.25 -2.68
N GLU A 108 -8.61 15.33 -3.63
CA GLU A 108 -10.02 14.95 -3.45
C GLU A 108 -10.18 13.45 -3.18
N LEU A 109 -9.53 12.60 -3.99
CA LEU A 109 -9.57 11.15 -3.84
C LEU A 109 -9.08 10.73 -2.45
N VAL A 110 -7.90 11.22 -2.07
CA VAL A 110 -7.31 10.88 -0.78
C VAL A 110 -8.14 11.46 0.37
N GLY A 111 -8.65 12.68 0.22
CA GLY A 111 -9.52 13.31 1.20
C GLY A 111 -10.79 12.50 1.45
N PHE A 112 -11.43 12.01 0.39
CA PHE A 112 -12.60 11.15 0.47
C PHE A 112 -12.36 9.86 1.29
N PHE A 113 -11.19 9.22 1.12
CA PHE A 113 -10.84 7.99 1.84
C PHE A 113 -10.34 8.21 3.27
N THR A 114 -9.90 9.42 3.61
CA THR A 114 -9.26 9.72 4.90
C THR A 114 -10.10 10.60 5.81
N ASP A 115 -11.10 11.32 5.27
CA ASP A 115 -11.78 12.46 5.91
C ASP A 115 -10.83 13.57 6.36
N ILE A 116 -9.69 13.73 5.65
CA ILE A 116 -8.66 14.71 5.96
C ILE A 116 -8.40 15.57 4.72
N ILE A 117 -8.14 16.86 4.89
CA ILE A 117 -7.72 17.72 3.78
C ILE A 117 -6.23 17.50 3.54
N TRP A 118 -5.87 17.04 2.33
CA TRP A 118 -4.48 16.85 1.93
C TRP A 118 -4.04 17.95 0.98
N LYS A 119 -2.78 18.36 1.11
CA LYS A 119 -2.11 19.27 0.19
C LYS A 119 -0.77 18.69 -0.21
N PHE A 120 -0.57 18.43 -1.50
CA PHE A 120 0.67 17.83 -1.97
C PHE A 120 1.68 18.91 -2.40
N ARG A 121 2.96 18.62 -2.19
CA ARG A 121 4.08 19.31 -2.82
C ARG A 121 5.00 18.26 -3.42
N PHE A 122 5.00 18.14 -4.73
CA PHE A 122 5.84 17.15 -5.38
C PHE A 122 7.26 17.68 -5.58
N ILE A 123 8.23 16.81 -5.36
CA ILE A 123 9.65 17.06 -5.63
C ILE A 123 10.18 15.92 -6.51
N LEU A 124 11.22 16.18 -7.31
CA LEU A 124 11.78 15.15 -8.17
C LEU A 124 12.48 14.06 -7.33
N ASP A 125 12.12 12.80 -7.55
CA ASP A 125 12.84 11.65 -6.99
C ASP A 125 14.18 11.48 -7.73
N GLN A 126 15.28 11.86 -7.07
CA GLN A 126 16.64 11.72 -7.61
C GLN A 126 17.27 10.36 -7.29
N SER A 127 16.52 9.42 -6.69
CA SER A 127 17.06 8.10 -6.36
C SER A 127 17.37 7.30 -7.63
N LYS A 128 18.47 6.53 -7.59
CA LYS A 128 18.85 5.67 -8.72
C LYS A 128 17.72 4.68 -9.02
N PRO A 129 17.41 4.40 -10.30
CA PRO A 129 16.44 3.38 -10.66
C PRO A 129 16.85 2.07 -10.00
N THR A 130 15.99 1.58 -9.11
CA THR A 130 16.17 0.25 -8.54
C THR A 130 15.70 -0.69 -9.63
N ASN A 131 16.63 -1.33 -10.35
CA ASN A 131 16.29 -2.52 -11.13
C ASN A 131 15.80 -3.56 -10.12
N PRO A 132 14.48 -3.85 -10.07
CA PRO A 132 14.03 -4.97 -9.26
C PRO A 132 14.66 -6.17 -9.94
N ASN A 133 15.53 -6.90 -9.25
CA ASN A 133 15.91 -8.22 -9.75
C ASN A 133 14.66 -9.08 -9.57
N PRO A 134 13.88 -9.37 -10.61
CA PRO A 134 12.57 -9.97 -10.43
C PRO A 134 12.83 -11.41 -10.02
N ARG A 135 12.64 -11.71 -8.74
CA ARG A 135 12.42 -13.09 -8.33
C ARG A 135 10.98 -13.39 -8.71
N LEU A 136 10.73 -13.64 -9.99
CA LEU A 136 9.44 -14.12 -10.50
C LEU A 136 8.98 -15.26 -9.59
N ILE A 137 8.06 -14.98 -8.67
CA ILE A 137 7.44 -16.01 -7.85
C ILE A 137 6.27 -16.59 -8.61
N PHE A 138 5.60 -15.75 -9.42
CA PHE A 138 4.43 -16.12 -10.20
C PHE A 138 4.49 -15.53 -11.60
N ASN A 139 4.20 -16.38 -12.59
CA ASN A 139 3.92 -15.96 -13.95
C ASN A 139 2.40 -15.81 -14.07
N LEU A 140 1.91 -14.58 -14.16
CA LEU A 140 0.49 -14.28 -14.36
C LEU A 140 0.09 -14.62 -15.82
N GLN A 141 0.19 -15.90 -16.19
CA GLN A 141 -0.40 -16.44 -17.42
C GLN A 141 -1.89 -16.72 -17.19
N ASP A 142 -2.65 -16.96 -18.27
CA ASP A 142 -4.13 -17.04 -18.31
C ASP A 142 -4.78 -17.98 -17.27
N GLU A 143 -4.01 -18.89 -16.68
CA GLU A 143 -4.47 -19.84 -15.67
C GLU A 143 -4.40 -19.33 -14.22
N LEU A 144 -3.73 -18.20 -13.96
CA LEU A 144 -3.44 -17.69 -12.62
C LEU A 144 -4.17 -16.38 -12.33
N GLU A 145 -5.11 -16.39 -11.39
CA GLU A 145 -5.88 -15.21 -11.01
C GLU A 145 -5.43 -14.69 -9.63
N LEU A 146 -5.09 -13.40 -9.57
CA LEU A 146 -4.77 -12.73 -8.33
C LEU A 146 -6.02 -12.16 -7.66
N CYS A 147 -6.30 -12.59 -6.44
CA CYS A 147 -7.40 -12.07 -5.63
C CYS A 147 -6.89 -11.22 -4.46
N PHE A 148 -7.33 -9.97 -4.38
CA PHE A 148 -7.07 -9.14 -3.19
C PHE A 148 -7.99 -9.56 -2.04
N TRP A 149 -7.39 -10.19 -1.04
CA TRP A 149 -8.09 -10.70 0.12
C TRP A 149 -7.79 -9.85 1.36
N SER A 150 -8.79 -9.07 1.78
CA SER A 150 -8.69 -8.16 2.92
C SER A 150 -8.76 -8.84 4.30
N GLY A 151 -9.13 -10.13 4.33
CA GLY A 151 -9.39 -10.90 5.54
C GLY A 151 -10.78 -10.69 6.15
N GLY A 152 -11.64 -9.87 5.53
CA GLY A 152 -13.05 -9.71 5.90
C GLY A 152 -13.96 -10.75 5.25
N LEU A 153 -15.17 -10.91 5.80
CA LEU A 153 -16.17 -11.88 5.35
C LEU A 153 -16.57 -11.67 3.88
N ASP A 154 -16.73 -10.44 3.43
CA ASP A 154 -17.14 -10.16 2.04
C ASP A 154 -16.05 -10.58 1.04
N SER A 155 -14.78 -10.24 1.34
CA SER A 155 -13.66 -10.69 0.51
C SER A 155 -13.46 -12.21 0.56
N TYR A 156 -13.93 -12.86 1.62
CA TYR A 156 -13.93 -14.32 1.73
C TYR A 156 -15.04 -14.94 0.87
N ALA A 157 -16.27 -14.45 0.99
CA ALA A 157 -17.40 -14.91 0.18
C ALA A 157 -17.14 -14.70 -1.32
N GLY A 158 -16.59 -13.54 -1.70
CA GLY A 158 -16.20 -13.26 -3.09
C GLY A 158 -15.14 -14.23 -3.62
N LEU A 159 -14.12 -14.54 -2.81
CA LEU A 159 -13.10 -15.54 -3.17
C LEU A 159 -13.74 -16.92 -3.38
N LEU A 160 -14.55 -17.40 -2.43
CA LEU A 160 -15.18 -18.71 -2.54
C LEU A 160 -16.09 -18.81 -3.76
N ASN A 161 -16.89 -17.78 -4.03
CA ASN A 161 -17.74 -17.74 -5.21
C ASN A 161 -16.89 -17.86 -6.49
N ARG A 162 -15.78 -17.13 -6.56
CA ARG A 162 -14.89 -17.12 -7.73
C ARG A 162 -14.19 -18.46 -7.94
N VAL A 163 -13.68 -19.07 -6.87
CA VAL A 163 -13.03 -20.38 -6.91
C VAL A 163 -14.02 -21.47 -7.34
N ASN A 164 -15.25 -21.44 -6.82
CA ASN A 164 -16.31 -22.36 -7.23
C ASN A 164 -16.73 -22.19 -8.69
N GLN A 165 -16.75 -20.95 -9.18
CA GLN A 165 -17.08 -20.65 -10.57
C GLN A 165 -16.00 -21.16 -11.54
N PHE A 166 -14.72 -21.14 -11.15
CA PHE A 166 -13.59 -21.54 -11.99
C PHE A 166 -12.67 -22.56 -11.30
N PRO A 167 -13.12 -23.81 -11.10
CA PRO A 167 -12.39 -24.82 -10.31
C PRO A 167 -11.05 -25.23 -10.94
N LYS A 168 -10.86 -24.99 -12.24
CA LYS A 168 -9.62 -25.29 -12.98
C LYS A 168 -8.60 -24.15 -12.96
N LYS A 169 -9.00 -22.93 -12.58
CA LYS A 169 -8.09 -21.80 -12.46
C LYS A 169 -7.29 -21.90 -11.17
N LYS A 170 -6.06 -21.42 -11.21
CA LYS A 170 -5.20 -21.24 -10.05
C LYS A 170 -5.42 -19.86 -9.47
N PHE A 171 -5.36 -19.76 -8.15
CA PHE A 171 -5.60 -18.51 -7.43
C PHE A 171 -4.44 -18.17 -6.50
N ILE A 172 -4.05 -16.91 -6.48
CA ILE A 172 -3.14 -16.34 -5.49
C ILE A 172 -3.89 -15.30 -4.68
N LEU A 173 -3.69 -15.32 -3.37
CA LEU A 173 -4.29 -14.32 -2.49
C LEU A 173 -3.27 -13.23 -2.14
N ALA A 174 -3.53 -11.99 -2.53
CA ALA A 174 -2.80 -10.83 -2.02
C ALA A 174 -3.52 -10.27 -0.79
N SER A 175 -2.86 -10.31 0.36
CA SER A 175 -3.40 -9.76 1.61
C SER A 175 -2.53 -8.65 2.17
N PHE A 176 -3.16 -7.65 2.78
CA PHE A 176 -2.45 -6.67 3.58
C PHE A 176 -2.27 -7.17 5.02
N GLU A 177 -1.05 -7.14 5.53
CA GLU A 177 -0.78 -7.53 6.90
C GLU A 177 -0.94 -6.33 7.85
N SER A 178 -1.96 -6.35 8.71
CA SER A 178 -2.12 -5.36 9.78
C SER A 178 -2.17 -6.04 11.15
N GLN A 179 -1.12 -5.86 11.95
CA GLN A 179 -0.93 -6.31 13.34
C GLN A 179 -1.17 -7.81 13.66
N ASN A 180 -0.54 -8.27 14.75
CA ASN A 180 -0.38 -9.68 15.11
C ASN A 180 -1.67 -10.46 15.38
N LEU A 181 -2.74 -9.82 15.87
CA LEU A 181 -4.00 -10.52 16.21
C LEU A 181 -4.74 -11.01 14.96
N ASN A 182 -4.81 -10.19 13.90
CA ASN A 182 -5.47 -10.58 12.65
C ASN A 182 -4.63 -11.60 11.86
N LYS A 183 -3.30 -11.62 12.07
CA LYS A 183 -2.40 -12.56 11.37
C LYS A 183 -2.73 -14.02 11.65
N LYS A 184 -2.96 -14.39 12.92
CA LYS A 184 -3.26 -15.79 13.29
C LYS A 184 -4.59 -16.26 12.69
N ILE A 185 -5.61 -15.42 12.80
CA ILE A 185 -6.95 -15.72 12.28
C ILE A 185 -6.92 -15.82 10.74
N GLN A 186 -6.33 -14.84 10.06
CA GLN A 186 -6.23 -14.87 8.60
C GLN A 186 -5.35 -16.03 8.12
N ARG A 187 -4.31 -16.40 8.85
CA ARG A 187 -3.51 -17.60 8.52
C ARG A 187 -4.37 -18.86 8.64
N LYS A 188 -5.07 -19.05 9.76
CA LYS A 188 -5.97 -20.20 9.96
C LYS A 188 -7.04 -20.27 8.86
N LEU A 189 -7.65 -19.13 8.51
CA LEU A 189 -8.62 -19.06 7.42
C LEU A 189 -8.02 -19.44 6.07
N PHE A 190 -6.80 -18.99 5.78
CA PHE A 190 -6.09 -19.37 4.55
C PHE A 190 -5.81 -20.87 4.49
N GLU A 191 -5.31 -21.48 5.58
CA GLU A 191 -5.08 -22.93 5.62
C GLU A 191 -6.37 -23.70 5.39
N ASN A 192 -7.48 -23.28 5.99
CA ASN A 192 -8.78 -23.89 5.77
C ASN A 192 -9.25 -23.74 4.31
N ILE A 193 -9.06 -22.57 3.68
CA ILE A 193 -9.37 -22.39 2.26
C ILE A 193 -8.54 -23.35 1.42
N LYS A 194 -7.22 -23.41 1.66
CA LYS A 194 -6.30 -24.23 0.87
C LYS A 194 -6.59 -25.73 1.00
N GLN A 195 -7.05 -26.17 2.17
CA GLN A 195 -7.53 -27.55 2.38
C GLN A 195 -8.79 -27.87 1.56
N LEU A 196 -9.73 -26.93 1.48
CA LEU A 196 -10.98 -27.11 0.72
C LEU A 196 -10.79 -26.89 -0.79
N TYR A 197 -9.86 -26.03 -1.17
CA TYR A 197 -9.62 -25.58 -2.54
C TYR A 197 -8.11 -25.61 -2.85
N PRO A 198 -7.57 -26.78 -3.25
CA PRO A 198 -6.14 -26.94 -3.52
C PRO A 198 -5.60 -26.06 -4.66
N ASN A 199 -6.50 -25.56 -5.53
CA ASN A 199 -6.18 -24.62 -6.60
C ASN A 199 -5.91 -23.19 -6.09
N VAL A 200 -6.12 -22.90 -4.80
CA VAL A 200 -5.61 -21.70 -4.13
C VAL A 200 -4.17 -21.97 -3.68
N GLU A 201 -3.19 -21.57 -4.49
CA GLU A 201 -1.81 -22.04 -4.36
C GLU A 201 -1.04 -21.34 -3.23
N GLU A 202 -1.05 -20.01 -3.23
CA GLU A 202 -0.25 -19.21 -2.30
C GLU A 202 -1.01 -17.97 -1.81
N ARG A 203 -0.58 -17.49 -0.64
CA ARG A 203 -0.93 -16.19 -0.11
C ARG A 203 0.30 -15.32 0.04
N ILE A 204 0.27 -14.17 -0.64
CA ILE A 204 1.30 -13.14 -0.57
C ILE A 204 0.85 -12.05 0.39
N PHE A 205 1.71 -11.71 1.34
CA PHE A 205 1.49 -10.57 2.23
C PHE A 205 2.14 -9.32 1.66
N ILE A 206 1.33 -8.29 1.47
CA ILE A 206 1.82 -6.93 1.27
C ILE A 206 2.02 -6.30 2.64
N HIS A 207 3.28 -6.13 3.00
CA HIS A 207 3.71 -5.68 4.32
C HIS A 207 4.32 -4.29 4.24
N ASN A 208 3.74 -3.35 4.98
CA ASN A 208 4.29 -2.02 5.18
C ASN A 208 4.39 -1.74 6.68
N THR A 209 5.53 -1.19 7.12
CA THR A 209 5.78 -0.94 8.55
C THR A 209 5.98 0.54 8.83
N LEU A 210 5.38 1.01 9.91
CA LEU A 210 5.92 2.11 10.69
C LEU A 210 7.11 1.56 11.51
N GLY A 211 8.28 2.19 11.42
CA GLY A 211 9.52 1.74 12.07
C GLY A 211 9.51 1.79 13.61
N HIS A 212 8.36 2.07 14.23
CA HIS A 212 8.22 2.19 15.68
C HIS A 212 7.57 0.92 16.27
N LYS A 213 8.29 0.24 17.18
CA LYS A 213 7.86 -1.02 17.85
C LYS A 213 6.54 -0.98 18.63
N ASN A 214 5.86 0.17 18.74
CA ASN A 214 4.59 0.36 19.45
C ASN A 214 3.74 1.43 18.77
N SER A 215 3.67 1.44 17.43
CA SER A 215 2.66 2.24 16.74
C SER A 215 1.28 1.62 17.04
N ASN A 216 0.57 2.16 18.04
CA ASN A 216 -0.89 2.04 18.06
C ASN A 216 -1.36 2.58 16.71
N GLU A 217 -1.71 1.68 15.80
CA GLU A 217 -2.17 2.00 14.45
C GLU A 217 -3.65 1.72 14.40
N TYR A 218 -4.40 2.61 13.76
CA TYR A 218 -5.82 2.38 13.59
C TYR A 218 -6.06 1.20 12.62
N PRO A 219 -6.79 0.14 13.02
CA PRO A 219 -6.93 -1.06 12.19
C PRO A 219 -7.99 -0.93 11.09
N TYR A 220 -8.88 0.07 11.14
CA TYR A 220 -10.06 0.16 10.29
C TYR A 220 -10.03 1.34 9.28
N ALA A 221 -8.85 1.72 8.80
CA ALA A 221 -8.74 2.82 7.86
C ALA A 221 -9.34 2.46 6.48
N ARG A 222 -10.30 3.27 5.99
CA ARG A 222 -10.92 3.14 4.66
C ARG A 222 -9.90 3.17 3.51
N THR A 223 -8.73 3.77 3.76
CA THR A 223 -7.57 3.79 2.84
C THR A 223 -7.05 2.40 2.45
N ARG A 224 -7.42 1.33 3.16
CA ARG A 224 -7.10 -0.05 2.75
C ARG A 224 -7.73 -0.42 1.41
N GLY A 225 -8.95 0.05 1.13
CA GLY A 225 -9.62 -0.21 -0.16
C GLY A 225 -8.90 0.49 -1.32
N LEU A 226 -8.52 1.76 -1.12
CA LEU A 226 -7.73 2.53 -2.08
C LEU A 226 -6.38 1.84 -2.38
N PHE A 227 -5.71 1.33 -1.35
CA PHE A 227 -4.47 0.57 -1.51
C PHE A 227 -4.64 -0.67 -2.41
N PHE A 228 -5.70 -1.47 -2.20
CA PHE A 228 -5.97 -2.64 -3.05
C PHE A 228 -6.29 -2.26 -4.49
N LEU A 229 -7.05 -1.18 -4.70
CA LEU A 229 -7.41 -0.70 -6.04
C LEU A 229 -6.15 -0.29 -6.83
N ILE A 230 -5.27 0.51 -6.23
CA ILE A 230 -4.02 0.94 -6.89
C ILE A 230 -3.03 -0.22 -7.06
N SER A 231 -2.99 -1.16 -6.12
CA SER A 231 -2.17 -2.37 -6.26
C SER A 231 -2.66 -3.23 -7.44
N GLY A 232 -3.98 -3.33 -7.63
CA GLY A 232 -4.56 -4.02 -8.78
C GLY A 232 -4.23 -3.31 -10.10
N LEU A 233 -4.28 -1.98 -10.14
CA LEU A 233 -3.89 -1.21 -11.33
C LEU A 233 -2.42 -1.41 -11.71
N SER A 234 -1.55 -1.67 -10.75
CA SER A 234 -0.13 -1.95 -11.01
C SER A 234 0.13 -3.34 -11.61
N LEU A 235 -0.91 -4.18 -11.68
CA LEU A 235 -0.87 -5.58 -12.10
C LEU A 235 -1.75 -5.86 -13.32
N ALA A 236 -2.53 -4.88 -13.77
CA ALA A 236 -3.36 -4.93 -14.96
C ALA A 236 -2.55 -4.47 -16.19
#